data_AF-A0A6J8BDS1-F1
#
_entry.id   AF-A0A6J8BDS1-F1
#
_cell.length_a   1.000
_cell.length_b   1.000
_cell.length_c   1.000
_cell.angle_alpha   90.00
_cell.angle_beta   90.00
_cell.angle_gamma   90.00
#
_symmetry.space_group_name_H-M   'P 1'
#
loop_
_entity.id
_entity.type
_entity.pdbx_description
1 polymer ?
#
loop_
_entity_poly.entity_id
_entity_poly.type
_entity_poly.pdbx_seq_one_letter_code
_entity_poly.pdbx_strand_id
1 'polypeptide(L)'
;MLKDGKNIHLLMQYHSSCDDSFFENKDTINDRISELESLLQSTKYSKQKDSLRDSLVSFLNHLDPKRTLDDALPPDVRRFLVVKDASGKTQMHKKQCENKGKKGKYTCGYPCRLSAASVDSLIGQIRAIFRDHGRGGDWNKELGNRAGAPMIKGYLSAVR
;
A
#
# COMPACT_ATOMS: atom_id res chain seq x y z
N MET A 1 11.63 31.85 -46.10
CA MET A 1 10.62 32.90 -45.84
C MET A 1 9.26 32.22 -45.63
N LEU A 2 8.57 32.48 -44.51
CA LEU A 2 7.09 32.61 -44.29
C LEU A 2 6.16 31.73 -45.16
N LYS A 3 5.16 30.95 -44.70
CA LYS A 3 4.17 30.94 -43.58
C LYS A 3 3.69 29.46 -43.41
N ASP A 4 3.01 28.99 -42.35
CA ASP A 4 1.65 29.27 -41.87
C ASP A 4 1.52 28.64 -40.46
N GLY A 5 0.98 29.26 -39.41
CA GLY A 5 -0.03 30.30 -39.40
C GLY A 5 -1.45 29.74 -39.40
N LYS A 6 -1.76 28.74 -38.56
CA LYS A 6 -3.12 28.37 -38.08
C LYS A 6 -3.05 27.14 -37.15
N ASN A 7 -3.13 27.33 -35.83
CA ASN A 7 -4.13 26.62 -35.00
C ASN A 7 -4.21 27.14 -33.55
N ILE A 8 -4.19 28.46 -33.34
CA ILE A 8 -4.46 29.04 -32.01
C ILE A 8 -5.99 29.03 -31.71
N HIS A 9 -6.83 28.81 -32.73
CA HIS A 9 -8.28 28.77 -32.58
C HIS A 9 -8.81 27.49 -31.91
N LEU A 10 -8.04 26.38 -31.91
CA LEU A 10 -8.45 25.14 -31.21
C LEU A 10 -8.12 25.14 -29.71
N LEU A 11 -7.22 26.03 -29.25
CA LEU A 11 -6.87 26.13 -27.83
C LEU A 11 -7.76 27.09 -27.04
N MET A 12 -8.65 27.83 -27.71
CA MET A 12 -9.63 28.71 -27.06
C MET A 12 -11.05 28.14 -27.00
N GLN A 13 -11.26 26.88 -27.39
CA GLN A 13 -12.57 26.21 -27.32
C GLN A 13 -12.67 25.13 -26.23
N TYR A 14 -11.61 24.89 -25.46
CA TYR A 14 -11.63 23.98 -24.30
C TYR A 14 -11.83 24.70 -22.95
N HIS A 15 -12.13 26.00 -22.97
CA HIS A 15 -12.43 26.84 -21.81
C HIS A 15 -13.87 27.37 -21.88
N SER A 16 -14.87 26.50 -22.09
CA SER A 16 -16.27 26.96 -22.12
C SER A 16 -17.30 25.91 -21.64
N SER A 17 -17.02 25.25 -20.51
CA SER A 17 -18.11 24.57 -19.77
C SER A 17 -17.83 24.27 -18.29
N CYS A 18 -16.83 24.90 -17.67
CA CYS A 18 -16.64 24.80 -16.22
C CYS A 18 -16.87 26.19 -15.66
N ASP A 19 -17.98 26.33 -14.93
CA ASP A 19 -18.40 27.53 -14.23
C ASP A 19 -17.27 27.96 -13.27
N ASP A 20 -16.55 29.02 -13.63
CA ASP A 20 -15.42 29.56 -12.86
C ASP A 20 -15.86 30.13 -11.48
N SER A 21 -17.17 30.18 -11.21
CA SER A 21 -17.72 30.58 -9.91
C SER A 21 -17.51 29.56 -8.78
N PHE A 22 -17.03 28.34 -9.09
CA PHE A 22 -16.84 27.27 -8.10
C PHE A 22 -15.80 27.62 -7.02
N PHE A 23 -14.83 28.49 -7.31
CA PHE A 23 -13.75 28.84 -6.37
C PHE A 23 -14.07 30.02 -5.43
N GLU A 24 -15.19 30.72 -5.60
CA GLU A 24 -15.51 31.92 -4.81
C GLU A 24 -16.40 31.65 -3.58
N ASN A 25 -17.09 30.51 -3.54
CA ASN A 25 -18.01 30.20 -2.45
C ASN A 25 -17.40 29.17 -1.48
N LYS A 26 -16.94 29.67 -0.33
CA LYS A 26 -16.30 28.91 0.74
C LYS A 26 -17.15 27.74 1.24
N ASP A 27 -18.47 27.90 1.24
CA ASP A 27 -19.39 26.85 1.70
C ASP A 27 -19.44 25.69 0.69
N THR A 28 -19.42 25.99 -0.60
CA THR A 28 -19.42 24.98 -1.68
C THR A 28 -18.12 24.17 -1.72
N ILE A 29 -16.99 24.81 -1.39
CA ILE A 29 -15.70 24.12 -1.24
C ILE A 29 -15.72 23.18 -0.03
N ASN A 30 -16.23 23.63 1.11
CA ASN A 30 -16.31 22.81 2.33
C ASN A 30 -17.28 21.63 2.17
N ASP A 31 -18.39 21.82 1.46
CA ASP A 31 -19.34 20.76 1.11
C ASP A 31 -18.65 19.70 0.23
N ARG A 32 -17.89 20.15 -0.78
CA ARG A 32 -17.13 19.24 -1.64
C ARG A 32 -16.04 18.48 -0.88
N ILE A 33 -15.34 19.13 0.04
CA ILE A 33 -14.35 18.47 0.92
C ILE A 33 -15.05 17.39 1.77
N SER A 34 -16.18 17.73 2.39
CA SER A 34 -16.95 16.80 3.23
C SER A 34 -17.47 15.59 2.44
N GLU A 35 -17.94 15.81 1.20
CA GLU A 35 -18.35 14.75 0.29
C GLU A 35 -17.17 13.83 -0.06
N LEU A 36 -16.01 14.39 -0.39
CA LEU A 36 -14.80 13.62 -0.69
C LEU A 36 -14.34 12.82 0.53
N GLU A 37 -14.38 13.38 1.74
CA GLU A 37 -14.07 12.68 2.98
C GLU A 37 -15.02 11.49 3.23
N SER A 38 -16.32 11.68 3.00
CA SER A 38 -17.33 10.62 3.10
C SER A 38 -17.12 9.51 2.06
N LEU A 39 -16.79 9.88 0.82
CA LEU A 39 -16.43 8.92 -0.22
C LEU A 39 -15.16 8.15 0.15
N LEU A 40 -14.13 8.83 0.65
CA LEU A 40 -12.89 8.21 1.11
C LEU A 40 -13.13 7.21 2.24
N GLN A 41 -13.96 7.55 3.23
CA GLN A 41 -14.35 6.66 4.32
C GLN A 41 -15.17 5.45 3.85
N SER A 42 -16.03 5.62 2.84
CA SER A 42 -16.86 4.54 2.30
C SER A 42 -16.15 3.65 1.26
N THR A 43 -15.00 4.09 0.73
CA THR A 43 -14.27 3.34 -0.30
C THR A 43 -13.79 1.96 0.17
N LYS A 44 -13.63 1.05 -0.80
CA LYS A 44 -12.97 -0.25 -0.60
C LYS A 44 -11.57 -0.11 0.01
N TYR A 45 -10.87 1.01 -0.22
CA TYR A 45 -9.54 1.25 0.32
C TYR A 45 -9.55 1.43 1.84
N SER A 46 -10.49 2.19 2.41
CA SER A 46 -10.65 2.31 3.87
C SER A 46 -11.00 0.95 4.49
N LYS A 47 -11.98 0.24 3.91
CA LYS A 47 -12.39 -1.10 4.37
C LYS A 47 -11.25 -2.13 4.31
N GLN A 48 -10.38 -2.05 3.30
CA GLN A 48 -9.18 -2.89 3.18
C GLN A 48 -8.13 -2.53 4.23
N LYS A 49 -7.93 -1.23 4.53
CA LYS A 49 -7.05 -0.76 5.59
C LYS A 49 -7.50 -1.30 6.95
N ASP A 50 -8.80 -1.26 7.23
CA ASP A 50 -9.40 -1.76 8.46
C ASP A 50 -9.25 -3.29 8.56
N SER A 51 -9.53 -4.03 7.48
CA SER A 51 -9.34 -5.49 7.45
C SER A 51 -7.88 -5.92 7.67
N LEU A 52 -6.91 -5.20 7.11
CA LEU A 52 -5.50 -5.51 7.33
C LEU A 52 -5.08 -5.22 8.78
N ARG A 53 -5.54 -4.09 9.32
CA ARG A 53 -5.32 -3.73 10.73
C ARG A 53 -5.89 -4.79 11.66
N ASP A 54 -7.14 -5.19 11.47
CA ASP A 54 -7.80 -6.21 12.29
C ASP A 54 -7.07 -7.54 12.19
N SER A 55 -6.64 -7.91 10.99
CA SER A 55 -5.83 -9.12 10.79
C SER A 55 -4.47 -9.05 11.49
N LEU A 56 -3.82 -7.88 11.51
CA LEU A 56 -2.54 -7.69 12.21
C LEU A 56 -2.74 -7.75 13.73
N VAL A 57 -3.75 -7.04 14.27
CA VAL A 57 -4.07 -7.06 15.70
C VAL A 57 -4.43 -8.47 16.15
N SER A 58 -5.28 -9.15 15.39
CA SER A 58 -5.64 -10.55 15.64
C SER A 58 -4.39 -11.43 15.65
N PHE A 59 -3.51 -11.31 14.65
CA PHE A 59 -2.26 -12.08 14.59
C PHE A 59 -1.39 -11.85 15.84
N LEU A 60 -1.19 -10.60 16.25
CA LEU A 60 -0.38 -10.24 17.42
C LEU A 60 -0.97 -10.81 18.73
N ASN A 61 -2.30 -10.77 18.86
CA ASN A 61 -3.00 -11.32 20.03
C ASN A 61 -2.91 -12.86 20.15
N HIS A 62 -2.57 -13.56 19.06
CA HIS A 62 -2.38 -15.02 19.05
C HIS A 62 -0.91 -15.44 19.23
N LEU A 63 0.02 -14.49 19.34
CA LEU A 63 1.41 -14.80 19.67
C LEU A 63 1.55 -15.26 21.12
N ASP A 64 2.64 -15.98 21.40
CA ASP A 64 3.08 -16.30 22.74
C ASP A 64 4.49 -15.73 22.97
N PRO A 65 4.68 -14.73 23.86
CA PRO A 65 3.63 -14.01 24.60
C PRO A 65 2.76 -13.15 23.67
N LYS A 66 1.52 -12.89 24.09
CA LYS A 66 0.58 -12.03 23.36
C LYS A 66 1.16 -10.63 23.15
N ARG A 67 0.89 -10.04 22.00
CA ARG A 67 1.33 -8.69 21.62
C ARG A 67 0.16 -7.81 21.21
N THR A 68 0.31 -6.51 21.41
CA THR A 68 -0.51 -5.43 20.88
C THR A 68 0.32 -4.62 19.86
N LEU A 69 -0.27 -3.58 19.27
CA LEU A 69 0.48 -2.65 18.41
C LEU A 69 1.54 -1.85 19.19
N ASP A 70 1.45 -1.80 20.52
CA ASP A 70 2.42 -1.05 21.34
C ASP A 70 3.71 -1.80 21.60
N ASP A 71 3.59 -3.08 21.93
CA ASP A 71 4.74 -3.92 22.29
C ASP A 71 5.16 -4.86 21.15
N ALA A 72 4.48 -4.81 20.00
CA ALA A 72 4.90 -5.50 18.78
C ALA A 72 6.37 -5.22 18.47
N LEU A 73 7.11 -6.29 18.22
CA LEU A 73 8.52 -6.21 17.85
C LEU A 73 8.67 -6.35 16.33
N PRO A 74 9.76 -5.84 15.73
CA PRO A 74 10.03 -6.07 14.31
C PRO A 74 9.99 -7.55 13.86
N PRO A 75 10.45 -8.54 14.66
CA PRO A 75 10.28 -9.95 14.32
C PRO A 75 8.81 -10.39 14.19
N ASP A 76 7.89 -9.81 14.95
CA ASP A 76 6.46 -10.13 14.89
C ASP A 76 5.85 -9.61 13.59
N VAL A 77 6.20 -8.38 13.21
CA VAL A 77 5.83 -7.80 11.90
C VAL A 77 6.38 -8.64 10.76
N ARG A 78 7.62 -9.13 10.86
CA ARG A 78 8.22 -10.02 9.85
C ARG A 78 7.47 -11.34 9.75
N ARG A 79 7.07 -11.95 10.86
CA ARG A 79 6.27 -13.19 10.85
C ARG A 79 4.91 -12.96 10.21
N PHE A 80 4.25 -11.84 10.52
CA PHE A 80 2.99 -11.46 9.88
C PHE A 80 3.15 -11.29 8.36
N LEU A 81 4.24 -10.65 7.91
CA LEU A 81 4.55 -10.53 6.47
C LEU A 81 4.69 -11.89 5.80
N VAL A 82 5.38 -12.85 6.41
CA VAL A 82 5.51 -14.23 5.87
C VAL A 82 4.14 -14.88 5.68
N VAL A 83 3.25 -14.76 6.66
CA VAL A 83 1.89 -15.32 6.58
C VAL A 83 1.10 -14.69 5.43
N LYS A 84 1.15 -13.36 5.29
CA LYS A 84 0.45 -12.65 4.21
C LYS A 84 1.05 -12.93 2.85
N ASP A 85 2.37 -13.01 2.76
CA ASP A 85 3.10 -13.28 1.52
C ASP A 85 2.74 -14.66 0.94
N ALA A 86 2.57 -15.67 1.79
CA ALA A 86 2.17 -17.02 1.38
C ALA A 86 0.81 -17.11 0.67
N SER A 87 -0.04 -16.08 0.77
CA SER A 87 -1.35 -16.02 0.09
C SER A 87 -1.28 -15.56 -1.37
N GLY A 88 -0.10 -15.18 -1.87
CA GLY A 88 0.07 -14.71 -3.23
C GLY A 88 0.00 -15.79 -4.30
N LYS A 89 0.08 -15.35 -5.57
CA LYS A 89 -0.07 -16.22 -6.75
C LYS A 89 1.24 -16.37 -7.55
N THR A 90 2.31 -15.70 -7.14
CA THR A 90 3.59 -15.75 -7.81
C THR A 90 4.33 -17.01 -7.37
N GLN A 91 4.56 -17.93 -8.30
CA GLN A 91 5.24 -19.18 -8.03
C GLN A 91 6.72 -18.94 -7.68
N MET A 92 7.20 -19.42 -6.52
CA MET A 92 8.61 -19.34 -6.17
C MET A 92 9.40 -20.45 -6.85
N HIS A 93 10.10 -20.14 -7.94
CA HIS A 93 11.01 -21.09 -8.56
C HIS A 93 12.38 -21.04 -7.86
N LYS A 94 12.80 -22.16 -7.25
CA LYS A 94 14.21 -22.32 -6.83
C LYS A 94 15.12 -22.27 -8.06
N LYS A 95 16.42 -22.00 -7.84
CA LYS A 95 17.43 -22.02 -8.92
C LYS A 95 17.43 -23.34 -9.71
N GLN A 96 17.14 -24.45 -9.05
CA GLN A 96 17.09 -25.81 -9.62
C GLN A 96 15.71 -26.18 -10.20
N CYS A 97 14.73 -25.26 -10.21
CA CYS A 97 13.42 -25.57 -10.76
C CYS A 97 13.48 -25.64 -12.29
N GLU A 98 13.10 -26.79 -12.85
CA GLU A 98 13.04 -27.04 -14.29
C GLU A 98 12.10 -26.09 -15.06
N ASN A 99 11.16 -25.46 -14.35
CA ASN A 99 10.20 -24.52 -14.91
C ASN A 99 10.64 -23.06 -14.76
N LYS A 100 11.81 -22.79 -14.17
CA LYS A 100 12.34 -21.44 -14.02
C LYS A 100 12.63 -20.83 -15.40
N GLY A 101 12.07 -19.65 -15.66
CA GLY A 101 12.28 -18.91 -16.92
C GLY A 101 11.44 -19.37 -18.11
N LYS A 102 10.64 -20.43 -17.96
CA LYS A 102 9.70 -20.88 -19.00
C LYS A 102 8.45 -19.99 -19.01
N LYS A 103 7.95 -19.68 -20.21
CA LYS A 103 6.67 -18.95 -20.38
C LYS A 103 5.51 -19.94 -20.24
N GLY A 104 4.59 -19.68 -19.31
CA GLY A 104 3.41 -20.53 -19.09
C GLY A 104 3.13 -20.76 -17.61
N LYS A 105 1.96 -21.34 -17.31
CA LYS A 105 1.62 -21.78 -15.94
C LYS A 105 2.10 -23.21 -15.77
N TYR A 106 3.10 -23.39 -14.92
CA TYR A 106 3.59 -24.71 -14.54
C TYR A 106 3.34 -24.90 -13.05
N THR A 107 2.66 -25.98 -12.69
CA THR A 107 2.57 -26.40 -11.30
C THR A 107 3.94 -26.91 -10.88
N CYS A 108 4.50 -26.32 -9.82
CA CYS A 108 5.64 -26.92 -9.13
C CYS A 108 5.32 -26.98 -7.65
N GLY A 109 5.90 -27.95 -6.94
CA GLY A 109 5.66 -28.16 -5.50
C GLY A 109 6.25 -27.07 -4.60
N TYR A 110 6.63 -25.92 -5.15
CA TYR A 110 7.17 -24.79 -4.38
C TYR A 110 6.03 -23.88 -3.90
N PRO A 111 6.22 -23.14 -2.80
CA PRO A 111 5.19 -22.22 -2.31
C PRO A 111 4.98 -21.04 -3.28
N CYS A 112 3.77 -20.51 -3.26
CA CYS A 112 3.45 -19.23 -3.90
C CYS A 112 3.71 -18.08 -2.94
N ARG A 113 3.94 -16.91 -3.52
CA ARG A 113 4.22 -15.67 -2.80
C ARG A 113 3.52 -14.48 -3.45
N LEU A 114 3.46 -13.34 -2.77
CA LEU A 114 3.10 -12.07 -3.38
C LEU A 114 4.22 -11.59 -4.31
N SER A 115 3.85 -10.76 -5.28
CA SER A 115 4.84 -10.05 -6.09
C SER A 115 5.65 -9.08 -5.23
N ALA A 116 6.88 -8.75 -5.62
CA ALA A 116 7.70 -7.79 -4.87
C ALA A 116 7.01 -6.43 -4.69
N ALA A 117 6.27 -5.96 -5.71
CA ALA A 117 5.48 -4.73 -5.63
C ALA A 117 4.32 -4.85 -4.63
N SER A 118 3.66 -6.00 -4.58
CA SER A 118 2.60 -6.27 -3.59
C SER A 118 3.14 -6.35 -2.17
N VAL A 119 4.33 -6.92 -1.96
CA VAL A 119 5.01 -6.93 -0.66
C VAL A 119 5.38 -5.50 -0.22
N ASP A 120 5.91 -4.69 -1.13
CA ASP A 120 6.24 -3.28 -0.83
C ASP A 120 5.01 -2.47 -0.42
N SER A 121 3.91 -2.63 -1.17
CA SER A 121 2.60 -2.03 -0.83
C SER A 121 2.10 -2.48 0.54
N LEU A 122 2.18 -3.78 0.85
CA LEU A 122 1.80 -4.33 2.15
C LEU A 122 2.63 -3.74 3.30
N ILE A 123 3.95 -3.59 3.10
CA ILE A 123 4.84 -2.94 4.09
C ILE A 123 4.42 -1.48 4.30
N GLY A 124 4.10 -0.76 3.22
CA GLY A 124 3.58 0.61 3.28
C GLY A 124 2.29 0.72 4.10
N GLN A 125 1.35 -0.19 3.89
CA GLN A 125 0.10 -0.25 4.65
C GLN A 125 0.32 -0.57 6.13
N ILE A 126 1.22 -1.49 6.47
CA ILE A 126 1.57 -1.78 7.87
C ILE A 126 2.22 -0.57 8.53
N ARG A 127 3.12 0.14 7.83
CA ARG A 127 3.70 1.40 8.33
C ARG A 127 2.60 2.43 8.63
N ALA A 128 1.61 2.55 7.73
CA ALA A 128 0.47 3.42 7.96
C ALA A 128 -0.34 3.02 9.21
N ILE A 129 -0.59 1.72 9.42
CA ILE A 129 -1.29 1.24 10.63
C ILE A 129 -0.56 1.64 11.91
N PHE A 130 0.78 1.49 11.97
CA PHE A 130 1.56 1.92 13.13
C PHE A 130 1.56 3.44 13.28
N ARG A 131 1.67 4.21 12.19
CA ARG A 131 1.60 5.67 12.23
C ARG A 131 0.25 6.16 12.76
N ASP A 132 -0.84 5.61 12.26
CA ASP A 132 -2.20 5.93 12.69
C ASP A 132 -2.44 5.52 14.16
N HIS A 133 -1.63 4.59 14.71
CA HIS A 133 -1.59 4.22 16.13
C HIS A 133 -0.62 5.09 16.97
N GLY A 134 -0.04 6.17 16.41
CA GLY A 134 0.90 7.05 17.12
C GLY A 134 2.37 6.60 17.07
N ARG A 135 2.71 5.58 16.29
CA ARG A 135 4.09 5.07 16.07
C ARG A 135 4.61 5.42 14.68
N GLY A 136 4.48 6.69 14.31
CA GLY A 136 4.79 7.22 12.98
C GLY A 136 6.25 7.57 12.74
N GLY A 137 7.04 7.74 13.80
CA GLY A 137 8.42 8.19 13.71
C GLY A 137 9.35 7.17 13.04
N ASP A 138 10.54 7.64 12.69
CA ASP A 138 11.63 6.79 12.21
C ASP A 138 11.87 5.62 13.15
N TRP A 139 12.36 4.51 12.59
CA TRP A 139 12.63 3.32 13.37
C TRP A 139 13.62 3.61 14.51
N ASN A 140 13.14 3.42 15.74
CA ASN A 140 13.91 3.36 16.96
C ASN A 140 13.26 2.31 17.90
N LYS A 141 14.01 1.82 18.89
CA LYS A 141 13.56 0.72 19.76
C LYS A 141 12.35 1.09 20.63
N GLU A 142 12.17 2.37 20.95
CA GLU A 142 11.19 2.83 21.94
C GLU A 142 9.83 3.13 21.28
N LEU A 143 9.76 4.15 20.42
CA LEU A 143 8.53 4.70 19.85
C LEU A 143 8.46 4.66 18.31
N GLY A 144 9.52 4.22 17.64
CA GLY A 144 9.60 4.20 16.19
C GLY A 144 8.73 3.14 15.52
N ASN A 145 8.42 3.36 14.24
CA ASN A 145 7.59 2.48 13.44
C ASN A 145 8.21 1.08 13.28
N ARG A 146 7.52 0.03 13.75
CA ARG A 146 8.04 -1.35 13.74
C ARG A 146 8.27 -1.91 12.34
N ALA A 147 7.48 -1.47 11.35
CA ALA A 147 7.66 -1.82 9.95
C ALA A 147 8.75 -0.98 9.23
N GLY A 148 9.35 -0.01 9.93
CA GLY A 148 10.52 0.76 9.49
C GLY A 148 11.86 0.05 9.74
N ALA A 149 11.87 -1.01 10.55
CA ALA A 149 13.10 -1.68 10.97
C ALA A 149 13.92 -2.23 9.79
N PRO A 150 15.28 -2.21 9.86
CA PRO A 150 16.15 -2.70 8.79
C PRO A 150 15.83 -4.12 8.32
N MET A 151 15.43 -5.01 9.23
CA MET A 151 15.08 -6.38 8.88
C MET A 151 13.82 -6.50 8.01
N ILE A 152 12.89 -5.54 8.11
CA ILE A 152 11.69 -5.49 7.26
C ILE A 152 12.08 -4.98 5.85
N LYS A 153 13.01 -4.02 5.77
CA LYS A 153 13.61 -3.63 4.49
C LYS A 153 14.36 -4.80 3.84
N GLY A 154 15.12 -5.56 4.63
CA GLY A 154 15.82 -6.77 4.19
C GLY A 154 14.87 -7.85 3.66
N TYR A 155 13.64 -7.96 4.21
CA TYR A 155 12.61 -8.81 3.64
C TYR A 155 12.31 -8.40 2.21
N LEU A 156 12.00 -7.13 1.94
CA LEU A 156 11.72 -6.65 0.58
C LEU A 156 12.88 -6.93 -0.40
N SER A 157 14.12 -6.77 0.05
CA SER A 157 15.31 -7.08 -0.77
C SER A 157 15.42 -8.56 -1.12
N ALA A 158 15.07 -9.47 -0.20
CA ALA A 158 15.14 -10.92 -0.42
C ALA A 158 14.03 -11.44 -1.37
N VAL A 159 13.03 -10.61 -1.68
CA VAL A 159 11.85 -11.01 -2.45
C VAL A 159 11.79 -10.43 -3.85
N ARG A 160 12.72 -9.52 -4.15
CA ARG A 160 13.03 -9.06 -5.51
C ARG A 160 13.91 -10.08 -6.21
#